data_AF-A0AAV5H5J4-F1
#
_entry.id   AF-A0AAV5H5J4-F1
#
_cell.length_a   1.000
_cell.length_b   1.000
_cell.length_c   1.000
_cell.angle_alpha   90.00
_cell.angle_beta   90.00
_cell.angle_gamma   90.00
#
_symmetry.space_group_name_H-M   'P 1'
#
loop_
_entity.id
_entity.type
_entity.pdbx_description
1 polymer ?
#
loop_
_entity_poly.entity_id
_entity_poly.type
_entity_poly.pdbx_seq_one_letter_code
_entity_poly.pdbx_strand_id
1 'polypeptide(L)'
;MIPKWFNTNADTAAGMVGITSDDIRSFSRGEVICLYDPEEGHEEPPKGSLEDPGIFGYFDEEKLYMGHIELPEPVVNIQYLRGTNPIFAKELGMKRAEIEKILYGTEYMATDETPDMPFGTMVPLEKVHEYEHKETLVHGAAAIRILLDKKEVADRDCMVLTAVPVVPLCMRYRRVDEECWKAFSLNWIYRMVVIRCERIRRLSKLNAPEVIMRNETIMFQRLIDSLVNNGAYGFPETDPWGYPVSTLTELHAMISVPGYGSVDIPKTAGGWPEVPEDAVNLLKEAVLIQEESSQKKQDEDDETSFQEEDPKVQKLQEEFIRRINPFLEHILVEYFREYEDFFDEMKEVEERTVEHAVDELELDKNIWEQLFEPIYLQLRLFIKKRSRFA
;
A
#
# COMPACT_ATOMS: atom_id res chain seq x y z
N MET A 1 7.68 19.37 -14.03
CA MET A 1 7.38 20.23 -12.87
C MET A 1 6.13 21.03 -13.21
N ILE A 2 5.04 20.84 -12.47
CA ILE A 2 3.83 21.66 -12.61
C ILE A 2 4.04 22.88 -11.70
N PRO A 3 4.39 24.07 -12.24
CA PRO A 3 4.89 25.18 -11.42
C PRO A 3 3.88 25.68 -10.37
N LYS A 4 2.58 25.44 -10.61
CA LYS A 4 1.49 25.81 -9.69
C LYS A 4 1.45 25.00 -8.39
N TRP A 5 2.15 23.86 -8.30
CA TRP A 5 2.11 22.98 -7.13
C TRP A 5 3.30 23.17 -6.18
N PHE A 6 4.40 23.75 -6.68
CA PHE A 6 5.65 23.89 -5.96
C PHE A 6 5.53 24.83 -4.75
N ASN A 7 6.14 24.49 -3.61
CA ASN A 7 6.09 25.27 -2.36
C ASN A 7 4.67 25.54 -1.84
N THR A 8 3.78 24.56 -1.98
CA THR A 8 2.41 24.65 -1.44
C THR A 8 2.26 23.72 -0.23
N ASN A 9 1.25 23.95 0.62
CA ASN A 9 0.96 23.03 1.73
C ASN A 9 0.75 21.59 1.25
N ALA A 10 0.24 21.40 0.02
CA ALA A 10 0.08 20.10 -0.59
C ALA A 10 1.40 19.44 -0.97
N ASP A 11 2.37 20.21 -1.46
CA ASP A 11 3.74 19.73 -1.70
C ASP A 11 4.45 19.36 -0.39
N THR A 12 4.36 20.22 0.63
CA THR A 12 4.90 19.94 1.96
C THR A 12 4.27 18.69 2.59
N ALA A 13 2.95 18.57 2.53
CA ALA A 13 2.23 17.42 3.06
C ALA A 13 2.56 16.12 2.29
N ALA A 14 2.71 16.18 0.97
CA ALA A 14 3.14 15.02 0.19
C ALA A 14 4.57 14.58 0.53
N GLY A 15 5.45 15.49 0.94
CA GLY A 15 6.80 15.16 1.38
C GLY A 15 6.84 14.28 2.64
N MET A 16 5.85 14.39 3.52
CA MET A 16 5.74 13.63 4.78
C MET A 16 6.99 13.72 5.67
N VAL A 17 7.77 14.80 5.59
CA VAL A 17 8.96 15.07 6.42
C VAL A 17 8.79 16.44 7.07
N GLY A 18 9.10 16.52 8.36
CA GLY A 18 8.95 17.72 9.19
C GLY A 18 7.50 18.16 9.43
N ILE A 19 6.50 17.37 9.01
CA ILE A 19 5.07 17.69 9.16
C ILE A 19 4.43 16.87 10.29
N THR A 20 3.75 17.54 11.21
CA THR A 20 3.01 16.90 12.30
C THR A 20 1.57 16.58 11.90
N SER A 21 0.88 15.76 12.71
CA SER A 21 -0.56 15.54 12.51
C SER A 21 -1.39 16.81 12.69
N ASP A 22 -0.94 17.74 13.54
CA ASP A 22 -1.61 19.02 13.75
C ASP A 22 -1.42 19.96 12.56
N ASP A 23 -0.25 19.95 11.93
CA ASP A 23 -0.01 20.65 10.68
C ASP A 23 -0.94 20.11 9.58
N ILE A 24 -1.05 18.79 9.45
CA ILE A 24 -1.95 18.13 8.48
C ILE A 24 -3.40 18.60 8.68
N ARG A 25 -3.89 18.60 9.93
CA ARG A 25 -5.23 19.11 10.27
C ARG A 25 -5.38 20.58 9.92
N SER A 26 -4.36 21.40 10.20
CA SER A 26 -4.37 22.84 9.91
C SER A 26 -4.42 23.15 8.40
N PHE A 27 -3.80 22.29 7.58
CA PHE A 27 -3.81 22.43 6.13
C PHE A 27 -5.10 21.90 5.50
N SER A 28 -5.83 21.07 6.24
CA SER A 28 -7.03 20.40 5.78
C SER A 28 -8.27 21.28 5.88
N ARG A 29 -9.23 21.04 4.99
CA ARG A 29 -10.58 21.61 5.02
C ARG A 29 -11.64 20.70 5.61
N GLY A 30 -11.32 19.42 5.82
CA GLY A 30 -12.24 18.45 6.39
C GLY A 30 -11.66 17.04 6.44
N GLU A 31 -12.28 16.21 7.26
CA GLU A 31 -11.95 14.81 7.42
C GLU A 31 -12.63 13.97 6.34
N VAL A 32 -11.88 13.06 5.74
CA VAL A 32 -12.40 12.02 4.85
C VAL A 32 -12.72 10.77 5.67
N ILE A 33 -13.97 10.34 5.63
CA ILE A 33 -14.53 9.27 6.46
C ILE A 33 -15.23 8.17 5.66
N CYS A 34 -15.57 8.40 4.40
CA CYS A 34 -16.29 7.43 3.58
C CYS A 34 -15.76 7.38 2.14
N LEU A 35 -16.24 6.38 1.41
CA LEU A 35 -16.04 6.29 -0.04
C LEU A 35 -17.29 6.78 -0.76
N TYR A 36 -17.09 7.15 -2.01
CA TYR A 36 -18.16 7.45 -2.95
C TYR A 36 -18.16 6.40 -4.05
N ASP A 37 -19.33 5.84 -4.35
CA ASP A 37 -19.58 5.07 -5.55
C ASP A 37 -20.58 5.83 -6.44
N PRO A 38 -20.19 6.26 -7.64
CA PRO A 38 -21.10 6.93 -8.57
C PRO A 38 -22.33 6.09 -8.95
N GLU A 39 -22.26 4.76 -8.85
CA GLU A 39 -23.36 3.85 -9.21
C GLU A 39 -24.47 3.79 -8.15
N GLU A 40 -24.19 4.22 -6.92
CA GLU A 40 -25.17 4.25 -5.81
C GLU A 40 -26.28 5.32 -5.98
N GLY A 41 -26.29 6.05 -7.10
CA GLY A 41 -27.37 6.96 -7.48
C GLY A 41 -27.37 8.30 -6.75
N HIS A 42 -26.26 8.66 -6.09
CA HIS A 42 -26.08 9.98 -5.50
C HIS A 42 -25.81 11.04 -6.58
N GLU A 43 -26.59 12.14 -6.57
CA GLU A 43 -26.41 13.27 -7.50
C GLU A 43 -25.03 13.96 -7.34
N GLU A 44 -24.47 13.94 -6.13
CA GLU A 44 -23.16 14.49 -5.80
C GLU A 44 -22.39 13.56 -4.84
N PRO A 45 -21.05 13.63 -4.81
CA PRO A 45 -20.26 12.88 -3.84
C PRO A 45 -20.69 13.18 -2.40
N PRO A 46 -20.87 12.16 -1.54
CA PRO A 46 -21.32 12.35 -0.17
C PRO A 46 -20.29 13.13 0.65
N LYS A 47 -20.78 13.82 1.68
CA LYS A 47 -19.93 14.58 2.61
C LYS A 47 -18.95 13.64 3.31
N GLY A 48 -17.68 14.03 3.34
CA GLY A 48 -16.57 13.25 3.90
C GLY A 48 -16.05 12.16 2.96
N SER A 49 -16.45 12.15 1.69
CA SER A 49 -15.85 11.28 0.68
C SER A 49 -14.50 11.79 0.17
N LEU A 50 -13.79 10.95 -0.58
CA LEU A 50 -12.55 11.33 -1.27
C LEU A 50 -12.79 12.38 -2.37
N GLU A 51 -14.03 12.60 -2.78
CA GLU A 51 -14.43 13.54 -3.82
C GLU A 51 -15.33 14.65 -3.29
N ASP A 52 -15.49 14.77 -1.97
CA ASP A 52 -16.36 15.76 -1.32
C ASP A 52 -16.04 17.19 -1.79
N PRO A 53 -16.96 17.87 -2.52
CA PRO A 53 -16.75 19.23 -3.00
C PRO A 53 -16.55 20.24 -1.86
N GLY A 54 -17.10 19.99 -0.67
CA GLY A 54 -16.88 20.82 0.51
C GLY A 54 -15.43 20.77 1.04
N ILE A 55 -14.74 19.65 0.83
CA ILE A 55 -13.33 19.48 1.22
C ILE A 55 -12.41 19.91 0.09
N PHE A 56 -12.64 19.40 -1.13
CA PHE A 56 -11.69 19.51 -2.23
C PHE A 56 -12.07 20.53 -3.32
N GLY A 57 -13.30 21.04 -3.32
CA GLY A 57 -13.87 21.77 -4.45
C GLY A 57 -14.24 20.84 -5.61
N TYR A 58 -14.63 21.43 -6.73
CA TYR A 58 -14.98 20.68 -7.95
C TYR A 58 -13.76 20.45 -8.85
N PHE A 59 -13.82 19.41 -9.68
CA PHE A 59 -12.75 19.03 -10.61
C PHE A 59 -12.28 20.18 -11.52
N ASP A 60 -13.23 20.95 -12.05
CA ASP A 60 -12.94 22.05 -13.00
C ASP A 60 -12.24 23.25 -12.36
N GLU A 61 -12.26 23.37 -11.04
CA GLU A 61 -11.67 24.51 -10.35
C GLU A 61 -10.16 24.38 -10.12
N GLU A 62 -9.61 23.15 -10.26
CA GLU A 62 -8.22 22.79 -10.02
C GLU A 62 -7.63 23.37 -8.71
N LYS A 63 -8.44 23.40 -7.64
CA LYS A 63 -8.02 23.94 -6.35
C LYS A 63 -6.98 23.06 -5.66
N LEU A 64 -6.13 23.68 -4.85
CA LEU A 64 -5.15 23.00 -4.00
C LEU A 64 -5.69 22.74 -2.59
N TYR A 65 -7.00 22.47 -2.50
CA TYR A 65 -7.64 22.18 -1.22
C TYR A 65 -7.37 20.75 -0.80
N MET A 66 -7.04 20.56 0.48
CA MET A 66 -6.67 19.25 1.02
C MET A 66 -7.67 18.76 2.04
N GLY A 67 -7.77 17.44 2.11
CA GLY A 67 -8.43 16.70 3.19
C GLY A 67 -7.41 16.08 4.13
N HIS A 68 -7.89 15.39 5.15
CA HIS A 68 -7.08 14.49 5.96
C HIS A 68 -7.92 13.28 6.34
N ILE A 69 -7.25 12.19 6.74
CA ILE A 69 -7.89 11.01 7.34
C ILE A 69 -7.36 10.90 8.76
N GLU A 70 -8.25 10.86 9.74
CA GLU A 70 -7.90 10.54 11.13
C GLU A 70 -7.66 9.05 11.28
N LEU A 71 -6.47 8.70 11.78
CA LEU A 71 -6.08 7.31 11.96
C LEU A 71 -6.69 6.79 13.27
N PRO A 72 -7.33 5.61 13.27
CA PRO A 72 -7.88 5.02 14.48
C PRO A 72 -6.81 4.57 15.48
N GLU A 73 -5.59 4.33 14.99
CA GLU A 73 -4.41 3.96 15.76
C GLU A 73 -3.21 4.79 15.28
N PRO A 74 -2.25 5.12 16.15
CA PRO A 74 -1.04 5.81 15.73
C PRO A 74 -0.24 4.94 14.76
N VAL A 75 0.49 5.59 13.85
CA VAL A 75 1.29 4.92 12.82
C VAL A 75 2.66 5.57 12.75
N VAL A 76 3.72 4.77 12.68
CA VAL A 76 5.08 5.30 12.48
C VAL A 76 5.21 5.82 11.05
N ASN A 77 5.75 7.02 10.90
CA ASN A 77 6.08 7.56 9.60
C ASN A 77 7.35 6.90 9.04
N ILE A 78 7.18 6.07 8.01
CA ILE A 78 8.26 5.33 7.36
C ILE A 78 9.41 6.21 6.87
N GLN A 79 9.19 7.52 6.64
CA GLN A 79 10.25 8.44 6.22
C GLN A 79 11.41 8.48 7.21
N TYR A 80 11.11 8.34 8.51
CA TYR A 80 12.11 8.37 9.57
C TYR A 80 12.75 7.02 9.88
N LEU A 81 12.24 5.94 9.28
CA LEU A 81 12.75 4.58 9.46
C LEU A 81 13.53 4.09 8.23
N ARG A 82 12.92 4.26 7.05
CA ARG A 82 13.42 3.76 5.75
C ARG A 82 13.28 4.75 4.61
N GLY A 83 12.87 6.00 4.85
CA GLY A 83 12.71 6.97 3.77
C GLY A 83 13.83 8.01 3.72
N THR A 84 13.43 9.24 3.45
CA THR A 84 14.33 10.36 3.15
C THR A 84 15.10 10.88 4.36
N ASN A 85 14.66 10.59 5.59
CA ASN A 85 15.32 11.07 6.81
C ASN A 85 15.40 9.99 7.91
N PRO A 86 16.13 8.86 7.70
CA PRO A 86 16.05 7.67 8.54
C PRO A 86 16.79 7.81 9.89
N ILE A 87 16.24 8.61 10.81
CA ILE A 87 16.87 8.98 12.09
C ILE A 87 16.46 8.10 13.27
N PHE A 88 15.43 7.25 13.15
CA PHE A 88 14.93 6.42 14.27
C PHE A 88 16.02 5.63 14.99
N ALA A 89 16.92 4.96 14.24
CA ALA A 89 17.98 4.15 14.83
C ALA A 89 18.94 4.99 15.70
N LYS A 90 19.23 6.22 15.25
CA LYS A 90 20.09 7.15 15.98
C LYS A 90 19.39 7.69 17.22
N GLU A 91 18.16 8.20 17.07
CA GLU A 91 17.40 8.80 18.19
C GLU A 91 17.06 7.75 19.27
N LEU A 92 16.68 6.54 18.85
CA LEU A 92 16.36 5.45 19.76
C LEU A 92 17.59 4.66 20.22
N GLY A 93 18.78 4.86 19.65
CA GLY A 93 19.97 4.08 19.98
C GLY A 93 19.76 2.57 19.80
N MET A 94 18.89 2.19 18.87
CA MET A 94 18.49 0.82 18.55
C MET A 94 18.84 0.52 17.10
N LYS A 95 19.08 -0.73 16.76
CA LYS A 95 19.24 -1.10 15.35
C LYS A 95 17.89 -0.98 14.66
N ARG A 96 17.90 -0.55 13.39
CA ARG A 96 16.68 -0.49 12.56
C ARG A 96 15.89 -1.80 12.59
N ALA A 97 16.59 -2.94 12.51
CA ALA A 97 15.96 -4.27 12.56
C ALA A 97 15.22 -4.55 13.88
N GLU A 98 15.71 -4.04 15.02
CA GLU A 98 15.03 -4.20 16.32
C GLU A 98 13.76 -3.35 16.36
N ILE A 99 13.80 -2.13 15.83
CA ILE A 99 12.66 -1.23 15.71
C ILE A 99 11.57 -1.85 14.82
N GLU A 100 11.97 -2.46 13.70
CA GLU A 100 11.05 -3.15 12.78
C GLU A 100 10.36 -4.34 13.43
N LYS A 101 11.07 -5.14 14.23
CA LYS A 101 10.46 -6.26 14.96
C LYS A 101 9.38 -5.80 15.94
N ILE A 102 9.56 -4.66 16.60
CA ILE A 102 8.52 -4.03 17.44
C ILE A 102 7.37 -3.55 16.57
N LEU A 103 7.69 -2.77 15.54
CA LEU A 103 6.71 -2.07 14.72
C LEU A 103 5.75 -3.04 14.00
N TYR A 104 6.28 -4.13 13.46
CA TYR A 104 5.50 -5.14 12.72
C TYR A 104 5.12 -6.35 13.59
N GLY A 105 5.24 -6.25 14.92
CA GLY A 105 4.62 -7.17 15.87
C GLY A 105 5.27 -8.56 15.96
N THR A 106 6.53 -8.71 15.54
CA THR A 106 7.32 -9.93 15.76
C THR A 106 7.81 -10.04 17.20
N GLU A 107 8.17 -8.90 17.79
CA GLU A 107 8.58 -8.81 19.19
C GLU A 107 7.77 -7.71 19.89
N TYR A 108 7.49 -7.92 21.17
CA TYR A 108 6.85 -6.96 22.06
C TYR A 108 7.90 -6.31 22.94
N MET A 109 7.61 -5.11 23.42
CA MET A 109 8.49 -4.34 24.27
C MET A 109 7.81 -4.02 25.60
N ALA A 110 8.55 -4.21 26.69
CA ALA A 110 8.14 -3.78 28.02
C ALA A 110 8.04 -2.25 28.10
N THR A 111 6.85 -1.72 28.41
CA THR A 111 6.64 -0.27 28.55
C THR A 111 6.74 0.22 29.99
N ASP A 112 6.66 -0.69 30.96
CA ASP A 112 6.80 -0.40 32.38
C ASP A 112 7.98 -1.18 32.98
N GLU A 113 8.58 -0.63 34.03
CA GLU A 113 9.59 -1.34 34.81
C GLU A 113 8.90 -2.23 35.84
N THR A 114 8.94 -3.54 35.63
CA THR A 114 8.50 -4.54 36.60
C THR A 114 9.71 -5.33 37.13
N PRO A 115 9.60 -6.02 38.29
CA PRO A 115 10.72 -6.77 38.87
C PRO A 115 11.28 -7.89 37.96
N ASP A 116 10.43 -8.46 37.11
CA ASP A 116 10.75 -9.49 36.12
C ASP A 116 11.10 -8.92 34.74
N MET A 117 10.77 -7.65 34.46
CA MET A 117 10.91 -7.05 33.14
C MET A 117 11.34 -5.56 33.21
N PRO A 118 12.63 -5.27 32.99
CA PRO A 118 13.09 -3.89 32.80
C PRO A 118 12.43 -3.22 31.58
N PHE A 119 12.25 -1.90 31.64
CA PHE A 119 11.78 -1.10 30.50
C PHE A 119 12.62 -1.36 29.25
N GLY A 120 11.94 -1.49 28.10
CA GLY A 120 12.59 -1.72 26.81
C GLY A 120 13.04 -3.18 26.60
N THR A 121 12.73 -4.09 27.53
CA THR A 121 12.98 -5.53 27.32
C THR A 121 12.16 -6.03 26.14
N MET A 122 12.84 -6.71 25.22
CA MET A 122 12.28 -7.28 24.00
C MET A 122 11.88 -8.73 24.21
N VAL A 123 10.63 -9.05 23.92
CA VAL A 123 10.04 -10.38 24.12
C VAL A 123 9.44 -10.87 22.80
N PRO A 124 9.92 -11.98 22.22
CA PRO A 124 9.29 -12.60 21.06
C PRO A 124 7.84 -12.95 21.33
N LEU A 125 6.97 -12.78 20.33
CA LEU A 125 5.54 -13.04 20.44
C LEU A 125 5.23 -14.40 21.08
N GLU A 126 5.96 -15.44 20.69
CA GLU A 126 5.74 -16.81 21.15
C GLU A 126 5.95 -16.95 22.66
N LYS A 127 6.76 -16.07 23.27
CA LYS A 127 7.11 -16.10 24.69
C LYS A 127 6.29 -15.15 25.54
N VAL A 128 5.48 -14.27 24.95
CA VAL A 128 4.68 -13.26 25.68
C VAL A 128 3.83 -13.90 26.79
N HIS A 129 3.27 -15.09 26.53
CA HIS A 129 2.41 -15.79 27.48
C HIS A 129 3.15 -16.38 28.70
N GLU A 130 4.48 -16.44 28.67
CA GLU A 130 5.33 -16.95 29.75
C GLU A 130 5.57 -15.90 30.85
N TYR A 131 5.29 -14.62 30.58
CA TYR A 131 5.52 -13.52 31.52
C TYR A 131 4.28 -13.23 32.37
N GLU A 132 4.51 -12.93 33.65
CA GLU A 132 3.46 -12.62 34.62
C GLU A 132 2.79 -11.27 34.28
N HIS A 133 3.61 -10.26 33.95
CA HIS A 133 3.18 -8.89 33.64
C HIS A 133 3.03 -8.62 32.14
N LYS A 134 2.47 -9.59 31.39
CA LYS A 134 2.33 -9.48 29.93
C LYS A 134 1.44 -8.33 29.45
N GLU A 135 0.61 -7.77 30.32
CA GLU A 135 -0.20 -6.57 30.05
C GLU A 135 0.63 -5.30 29.82
N THR A 136 1.90 -5.30 30.27
CA THR A 136 2.86 -4.20 30.07
C THR A 136 3.65 -4.33 28.77
N LEU A 137 3.44 -5.41 28.02
CA LEU A 137 4.09 -5.66 26.74
C LEU A 137 3.28 -5.01 25.62
N VAL A 138 3.91 -4.10 24.87
CA VAL A 138 3.29 -3.37 23.78
C VAL A 138 4.11 -3.55 22.50
N HIS A 139 3.45 -3.53 21.35
CA HIS A 139 4.08 -3.56 20.04
C HIS A 139 3.60 -2.38 19.16
N GLY A 140 4.06 -2.32 17.92
CA GLY A 140 3.57 -1.37 16.94
C GLY A 140 4.02 0.07 17.21
N ALA A 141 3.36 1.01 16.56
CA ALA A 141 3.67 2.43 16.68
C ALA A 141 3.46 2.99 18.09
N ALA A 142 2.57 2.39 18.88
CA ALA A 142 2.35 2.75 20.28
C ALA A 142 3.62 2.52 21.12
N ALA A 143 4.28 1.37 20.95
CA ALA A 143 5.55 1.09 21.63
C ALA A 143 6.66 2.07 21.20
N ILE A 144 6.75 2.37 19.90
CA ILE A 144 7.73 3.33 19.37
C ILE A 144 7.49 4.73 19.93
N ARG A 145 6.23 5.17 20.05
CA ARG A 145 5.88 6.44 20.68
C ARG A 145 6.35 6.50 22.13
N ILE A 146 6.12 5.45 22.92
CA ILE A 146 6.58 5.38 24.31
C ILE A 146 8.11 5.48 24.42
N LEU A 147 8.84 4.85 23.49
CA LEU A 147 10.30 4.96 23.42
C LEU A 147 10.77 6.39 23.11
N LEU A 148 10.15 7.05 22.12
CA LEU A 148 10.45 8.44 21.79
C LEU A 148 10.17 9.37 22.98
N ASP A 149 9.09 9.09 23.71
CA ASP A 149 8.70 9.85 24.90
C ASP A 149 9.72 9.69 26.02
N LYS A 150 10.11 8.46 26.34
CA LYS A 150 11.09 8.17 27.38
C LYS A 150 12.47 8.78 27.11
N LYS A 151 12.83 8.91 25.83
CA LYS A 151 14.11 9.50 25.39
C LYS A 151 14.06 11.00 25.15
N GLU A 152 12.89 11.63 25.32
CA GLU A 152 12.70 13.07 25.11
C GLU A 152 13.15 13.53 23.71
N VAL A 153 12.87 12.71 22.69
CA VAL A 153 13.26 13.00 21.29
C VAL A 153 12.52 14.24 20.80
N ALA A 154 13.26 15.20 20.26
CA ALA A 154 12.70 16.40 19.63
C ALA A 154 11.93 16.04 18.35
N ASP A 155 10.91 16.83 18.03
CA ASP A 155 10.09 16.66 16.81
C ASP A 155 9.41 15.28 16.67
N ARG A 156 9.28 14.50 17.75
CA ARG A 156 8.65 13.17 17.75
C ARG A 156 7.23 13.12 17.15
N ASP A 157 6.49 14.24 17.21
CA ASP A 157 5.11 14.34 16.73
C ASP A 157 5.00 14.26 15.19
N CYS A 158 6.11 14.48 14.46
CA CYS A 158 6.16 14.20 13.03
C CYS A 158 6.61 12.77 12.70
N MET A 159 7.16 12.04 13.68
CA MET A 159 7.65 10.66 13.52
C MET A 159 6.55 9.62 13.75
N VAL A 160 5.55 9.92 14.59
CA VAL A 160 4.38 9.08 14.83
C VAL A 160 3.11 9.85 14.51
N LEU A 161 2.40 9.42 13.47
CA LEU A 161 1.25 10.08 12.90
C LEU A 161 -0.05 9.60 13.57
N THR A 162 -0.98 10.53 13.71
CA THR A 162 -2.38 10.28 14.08
C THR A 162 -3.35 10.71 12.97
N ALA A 163 -2.85 11.43 11.97
CA ALA A 163 -3.58 11.80 10.76
C ALA A 163 -2.67 11.71 9.54
N VAL A 164 -3.24 11.43 8.36
CA VAL A 164 -2.54 11.47 7.07
C VAL A 164 -3.22 12.47 6.12
N PRO A 165 -2.47 13.19 5.28
CA PRO A 165 -3.04 14.16 4.37
C PRO A 165 -3.71 13.47 3.17
N VAL A 166 -4.81 14.04 2.69
CA VAL A 166 -5.39 13.72 1.39
C VAL A 166 -5.12 14.88 0.45
N VAL A 167 -4.26 14.63 -0.54
CA VAL A 167 -3.84 15.67 -1.49
C VAL A 167 -5.00 16.12 -2.40
N PRO A 168 -4.92 17.29 -3.03
CA PRO A 168 -6.03 17.88 -3.80
C PRO A 168 -6.47 17.02 -4.99
N LEU A 169 -7.72 17.20 -5.45
CA LEU A 169 -8.27 16.46 -6.60
C LEU A 169 -7.41 16.61 -7.86
N CYS A 170 -6.90 17.81 -8.15
CA CYS A 170 -6.05 18.03 -9.32
C CYS A 170 -4.70 17.28 -9.28
N MET A 171 -4.29 16.80 -8.10
CA MET A 171 -3.09 15.95 -7.92
C MET A 171 -3.43 14.46 -7.92
N ARG A 172 -4.71 14.10 -7.83
CA ARG A 172 -5.20 12.71 -7.78
C ARG A 172 -5.91 12.27 -9.05
N TYR A 173 -6.33 13.20 -9.90
CA TYR A 173 -7.03 12.92 -11.14
C TYR A 173 -6.41 13.68 -12.30
N ARG A 174 -6.50 13.09 -13.49
CA ARG A 174 -6.22 13.76 -14.75
C ARG A 174 -7.47 13.79 -15.61
N ARG A 175 -7.64 14.88 -16.35
CA ARG A 175 -8.63 14.95 -17.42
C ARG A 175 -8.15 14.12 -18.61
N VAL A 176 -9.00 13.22 -19.10
CA VAL A 176 -8.75 12.40 -20.30
C VAL A 176 -9.46 13.04 -21.48
N ASP A 177 -10.77 13.32 -21.33
CA ASP A 177 -11.63 13.94 -22.33
C ASP A 177 -12.37 15.15 -21.73
N GLU A 178 -13.25 15.81 -22.50
CA GLU A 178 -14.01 16.97 -22.01
C GLU A 178 -14.90 16.62 -20.80
N GLU A 179 -15.42 15.39 -20.73
CA GLU A 179 -16.33 14.96 -19.65
C GLU A 179 -15.71 13.91 -18.71
N CYS A 180 -14.58 13.30 -19.10
CA CYS A 180 -14.02 12.14 -18.40
C CYS A 180 -12.76 12.47 -17.58
N TRP A 181 -12.80 12.16 -16.29
CA TRP A 181 -11.67 12.24 -15.37
C TRP A 181 -11.19 10.84 -15.00
N LYS A 182 -9.88 10.61 -15.08
CA LYS A 182 -9.23 9.36 -14.67
C LYS A 182 -8.45 9.56 -13.38
N ALA A 183 -8.74 8.74 -12.38
CA ALA A 183 -7.99 8.66 -11.14
C ALA A 183 -6.54 8.18 -11.39
N PHE A 184 -5.59 8.74 -10.65
CA PHE A 184 -4.26 8.17 -10.49
C PHE A 184 -4.30 7.02 -9.48
N SER A 185 -3.30 6.13 -9.53
CA SER A 185 -3.21 4.98 -8.63
C SER A 185 -3.09 5.36 -7.15
N LEU A 186 -2.66 6.59 -6.83
CA LEU A 186 -2.70 7.14 -5.46
C LEU A 186 -4.12 7.10 -4.85
N ASN A 187 -5.19 7.25 -5.65
CA ASN A 187 -6.56 7.13 -5.14
C ASN A 187 -6.87 5.73 -4.63
N TRP A 188 -6.33 4.68 -5.26
CA TRP A 188 -6.55 3.31 -4.84
C TRP A 188 -6.11 3.11 -3.38
N ILE A 189 -4.89 3.54 -3.06
CA ILE A 189 -4.36 3.37 -1.70
C ILE A 189 -5.11 4.25 -0.69
N TYR A 190 -5.56 5.45 -1.06
CA TYR A 190 -6.45 6.25 -0.20
C TYR A 190 -7.76 5.52 0.10
N ARG A 191 -8.39 4.89 -0.91
CA ARG A 191 -9.62 4.10 -0.70
C ARG A 191 -9.38 2.96 0.28
N MET A 192 -8.27 2.23 0.10
CA MET A 192 -7.90 1.14 1.00
C MET A 192 -7.66 1.62 2.43
N VAL A 193 -7.03 2.79 2.61
CA VAL A 193 -6.81 3.39 3.94
C VAL A 193 -8.13 3.71 4.62
N VAL A 194 -9.09 4.33 3.91
CA VAL A 194 -10.42 4.65 4.46
C VAL A 194 -11.17 3.37 4.86
N ILE A 195 -11.18 2.35 4.00
CA ILE A 195 -11.81 1.04 4.29
C ILE A 195 -11.19 0.41 5.54
N ARG A 196 -9.85 0.40 5.63
CA ARG A 196 -9.14 -0.19 6.77
C ARG A 196 -9.38 0.59 8.05
N CYS A 197 -9.42 1.93 7.98
CA CYS A 197 -9.74 2.78 9.12
C CYS A 197 -11.12 2.42 9.70
N GLU A 198 -12.14 2.35 8.85
CA GLU A 198 -13.49 2.02 9.30
C GLU A 198 -13.58 0.60 9.86
N ARG A 199 -12.86 -0.35 9.24
CA ARG A 199 -12.73 -1.72 9.76
C ARG A 199 -12.14 -1.76 11.17
N ILE A 200 -11.02 -1.07 11.42
CA ILE A 200 -10.39 -1.02 12.75
C ILE A 200 -11.33 -0.37 13.78
N ARG A 201 -11.97 0.75 13.44
CA ARG A 201 -12.96 1.40 14.31
C ARG A 201 -14.11 0.46 14.66
N ARG A 202 -14.62 -0.31 13.69
CA ARG A 202 -15.68 -1.29 13.90
C ARG A 202 -15.21 -2.45 14.79
N LEU A 203 -14.02 -3.00 14.56
CA LEU A 203 -13.46 -4.09 15.36
C LEU A 203 -13.20 -3.65 16.81
N SER A 204 -12.71 -2.42 17.01
CA SER A 204 -12.55 -1.82 18.33
C SER A 204 -13.90 -1.67 19.05
N LYS A 205 -14.95 -1.17 18.38
CA LYS A 205 -16.32 -1.08 18.95
C LYS A 205 -16.89 -2.44 19.36
N LEU A 206 -16.50 -3.51 18.66
CA LEU A 206 -16.94 -4.88 18.94
C LEU A 206 -16.06 -5.61 19.95
N ASN A 207 -15.02 -4.96 20.49
CA ASN A 207 -14.00 -5.59 21.34
C ASN A 207 -13.45 -6.88 20.72
N ALA A 208 -13.07 -6.81 19.45
CA ALA A 208 -12.49 -7.95 18.75
C ALA A 208 -11.26 -8.50 19.49
N PRO A 209 -11.01 -9.83 19.43
CA PRO A 209 -9.84 -10.45 20.07
C PRO A 209 -8.52 -9.76 19.71
N GLU A 210 -7.59 -9.72 20.67
CA GLU A 210 -6.29 -9.05 20.54
C GLU A 210 -5.50 -9.52 19.31
N VAL A 211 -5.55 -10.83 18.99
CA VAL A 211 -4.86 -11.39 17.81
C VAL A 211 -5.37 -10.76 16.51
N ILE A 212 -6.69 -10.52 16.41
CA ILE A 212 -7.30 -9.89 15.23
C ILE A 212 -6.89 -8.41 15.20
N MET A 213 -7.02 -7.70 16.32
CA MET A 213 -6.63 -6.29 16.40
C MET A 213 -5.16 -6.09 16.04
N ARG A 214 -4.26 -6.90 16.59
CA ARG A 214 -2.83 -6.88 16.25
C ARG A 214 -2.59 -7.04 14.76
N ASN A 215 -3.21 -8.04 14.14
CA ASN A 215 -3.04 -8.28 12.71
C ASN A 215 -3.54 -7.08 11.89
N GLU A 216 -4.65 -6.44 12.31
CA GLU A 216 -5.12 -5.22 11.68
C GLU A 216 -4.16 -4.05 11.85
N THR A 217 -3.60 -3.84 13.05
CA THR A 217 -2.59 -2.81 13.33
C THR A 217 -1.37 -2.99 12.42
N ILE A 218 -0.86 -4.22 12.28
CA ILE A 218 0.30 -4.52 11.43
C ILE A 218 -0.02 -4.24 9.95
N MET A 219 -1.17 -4.71 9.47
CA MET A 219 -1.58 -4.48 8.09
C MET A 219 -1.84 -3.00 7.81
N PHE A 220 -2.37 -2.26 8.79
CA PHE A 220 -2.60 -0.83 8.69
C PHE A 220 -1.31 -0.02 8.65
N GLN A 221 -0.34 -0.36 9.50
CA GLN A 221 1.00 0.22 9.46
C GLN A 221 1.60 0.03 8.06
N ARG A 222 1.61 -1.19 7.53
CA ARG A 222 2.12 -1.50 6.17
C ARG A 222 1.41 -0.71 5.07
N LEU A 223 0.08 -0.57 5.18
CA LEU A 223 -0.70 0.19 4.20
C LEU A 223 -0.33 1.68 4.19
N ILE A 224 -0.13 2.29 5.36
CA ILE A 224 0.31 3.68 5.45
C ILE A 224 1.77 3.84 5.03
N ASP A 225 2.65 2.88 5.35
CA ASP A 225 4.01 2.85 4.84
C ASP A 225 4.00 2.88 3.31
N SER A 226 3.07 2.14 2.69
CA SER A 226 2.90 2.12 1.26
C SER A 226 2.31 3.40 0.68
N LEU A 227 1.35 4.04 1.36
CA LEU A 227 0.83 5.36 0.97
C LEU A 227 1.95 6.40 0.91
N VAL A 228 2.79 6.40 1.94
CA VAL A 228 3.88 7.36 2.08
C VAL A 228 5.03 7.02 1.13
N ASN A 229 5.51 5.78 1.14
CA ASN A 229 6.64 5.30 0.34
C ASN A 229 6.56 3.78 0.06
N ASN A 230 5.65 3.39 -0.82
CA ASN A 230 5.41 2.04 -1.34
C ASN A 230 6.66 1.21 -1.65
N GLY A 231 6.87 0.07 -1.01
CA GLY A 231 8.08 -0.76 -1.21
C GLY A 231 9.32 -0.28 -0.47
N ALA A 232 9.22 0.72 0.42
CA ALA A 232 10.28 1.00 1.39
C ALA A 232 10.41 -0.13 2.42
N TYR A 233 9.28 -0.73 2.80
CA TYR A 233 9.21 -1.93 3.63
C TYR A 233 8.37 -2.99 2.93
N GLY A 234 8.92 -4.19 2.75
CA GLY A 234 8.27 -5.27 2.01
C GLY A 234 8.05 -4.95 0.53
N PHE A 235 7.20 -5.76 -0.11
CA PHE A 235 6.85 -5.59 -1.52
C PHE A 235 5.94 -4.39 -1.75
N PRO A 236 6.03 -3.75 -2.94
CA PRO A 236 5.12 -2.68 -3.28
C PRO A 236 3.66 -3.16 -3.36
N GLU A 237 2.76 -2.41 -2.72
CA GLU A 237 1.32 -2.51 -2.93
C GLU A 237 0.96 -2.12 -4.36
N THR A 238 -0.08 -2.77 -4.87
CA THR A 238 -0.51 -2.67 -6.26
C THR A 238 -1.97 -2.28 -6.35
N ASP A 239 -2.32 -1.70 -7.50
CA ASP A 239 -3.71 -1.52 -7.87
C ASP A 239 -4.31 -2.85 -8.37
N PRO A 240 -5.64 -2.92 -8.61
CA PRO A 240 -6.30 -4.14 -9.08
C PRO A 240 -5.69 -4.73 -10.36
N TRP A 241 -5.03 -3.92 -11.17
CA TRP A 241 -4.39 -4.33 -12.42
C TRP A 241 -2.93 -4.76 -12.22
N GLY A 242 -2.50 -4.93 -10.98
CA GLY A 242 -1.14 -5.35 -10.64
C GLY A 242 -0.09 -4.24 -10.79
N TYR A 243 -0.47 -3.02 -11.15
CA TYR A 243 0.50 -1.94 -11.26
C TYR A 243 0.84 -1.39 -9.88
N PRO A 244 2.13 -1.17 -9.57
CA PRO A 244 2.51 -0.56 -8.30
C PRO A 244 1.86 0.80 -8.09
N VAL A 245 1.25 1.00 -6.93
CA VAL A 245 0.58 2.28 -6.63
C VAL A 245 1.59 3.41 -6.47
N SER A 246 1.25 4.58 -7.02
CA SER A 246 2.01 5.81 -6.82
C SER A 246 1.88 6.31 -5.39
N THR A 247 2.93 6.98 -4.90
CA THR A 247 3.06 7.38 -3.49
C THR A 247 3.06 8.88 -3.28
N LEU A 248 2.86 9.31 -2.04
CA LEU A 248 3.07 10.71 -1.63
C LEU A 248 4.51 11.17 -1.89
N THR A 249 5.50 10.32 -1.60
CA THR A 249 6.91 10.65 -1.85
C THR A 249 7.21 10.84 -3.33
N GLU A 250 6.66 9.98 -4.19
CA GLU A 250 6.84 10.09 -5.64
C GLU A 250 6.14 11.34 -6.18
N LEU A 251 4.93 11.64 -5.70
CA LEU A 251 4.23 12.88 -6.04
C LEU A 251 5.05 14.12 -5.61
N HIS A 252 5.56 14.15 -4.38
CA HIS A 252 6.44 15.22 -3.91
C HIS A 252 7.68 15.35 -4.78
N ALA A 253 8.31 14.23 -5.15
CA ALA A 253 9.49 14.24 -6.02
C ALA A 253 9.15 14.74 -7.44
N MET A 254 7.98 14.38 -8.01
CA MET A 254 7.49 14.90 -9.28
C MET A 254 7.29 16.43 -9.26
N ILE A 255 6.87 16.97 -8.11
CA ILE A 255 6.67 18.41 -7.91
C ILE A 255 8.01 19.12 -7.71
N SER A 256 8.85 18.60 -6.81
CA SER A 256 10.03 19.29 -6.29
C SER A 256 11.31 19.08 -7.10
N VAL A 257 11.43 17.97 -7.84
CA VAL A 257 12.67 17.63 -8.57
C VAL A 257 12.50 17.90 -10.07
N PRO A 258 13.22 18.87 -10.65
CA PRO A 258 13.22 19.10 -12.10
C PRO A 258 13.68 17.85 -12.86
N GLY A 259 12.94 17.44 -13.88
CA GLY A 259 13.28 16.27 -14.68
C GLY A 259 13.00 14.92 -14.01
N TYR A 260 12.27 14.90 -12.89
CA TYR A 260 11.74 13.64 -12.35
C TYR A 260 10.82 12.99 -13.39
N GLY A 261 11.32 11.94 -14.04
CA GLY A 261 10.55 11.08 -14.94
C GLY A 261 9.98 9.87 -14.21
N SER A 262 9.12 9.12 -14.89
CA SER A 262 8.82 7.75 -14.51
C SER A 262 10.14 6.96 -14.39
N VAL A 263 10.16 5.93 -13.55
CA VAL A 263 11.36 5.14 -13.35
C VAL A 263 11.73 4.44 -14.67
N ASP A 264 12.72 4.96 -15.42
CA ASP A 264 13.12 4.46 -16.74
C ASP A 264 13.36 2.95 -16.73
N ILE A 265 12.46 2.14 -17.29
CA ILE A 265 12.62 0.68 -17.40
C ILE A 265 13.89 0.39 -18.24
N PRO A 266 14.96 -0.20 -17.67
CA PRO A 266 16.13 -0.57 -18.42
C PRO A 266 15.67 -1.64 -19.38
N LYS A 267 15.87 -1.39 -20.67
CA LYS A 267 15.68 -2.42 -21.68
C LYS A 267 16.68 -3.54 -21.38
N THR A 268 16.20 -4.76 -21.19
CA THR A 268 17.07 -5.93 -21.03
C THR A 268 17.98 -6.05 -22.26
N ALA A 269 19.27 -6.34 -22.06
CA ALA A 269 20.26 -6.34 -23.13
C ALA A 269 19.96 -7.37 -24.25
N GLY A 270 19.14 -8.38 -23.96
CA GLY A 270 18.73 -9.44 -24.88
C GLY A 270 17.27 -9.38 -25.34
N GLY A 271 16.51 -8.33 -24.97
CA GLY A 271 15.04 -8.36 -25.10
C GLY A 271 14.40 -9.25 -24.05
N TRP A 272 13.07 -9.31 -24.07
CA TRP A 272 12.31 -10.09 -23.09
C TRP A 272 12.31 -11.57 -23.48
N PRO A 273 12.42 -12.50 -22.51
CA PRO A 273 12.18 -13.90 -22.81
C PRO A 273 10.76 -14.07 -23.35
N GLU A 274 10.60 -14.88 -24.41
CA GLU A 274 9.29 -15.15 -24.98
C GLU A 274 8.46 -15.98 -24.00
N VAL A 275 7.23 -15.54 -23.77
CA VAL A 275 6.28 -16.24 -22.92
C VAL A 275 5.96 -17.59 -23.59
N PRO A 276 5.93 -18.70 -22.85
CA PRO A 276 5.51 -19.99 -23.40
C PRO A 276 4.11 -19.88 -24.04
N GLU A 277 4.04 -20.12 -25.35
CA GLU A 277 2.80 -19.97 -26.14
C GLU A 277 1.69 -20.92 -25.65
N ASP A 278 2.07 -22.08 -25.13
CA ASP A 278 1.16 -23.03 -24.48
C ASP A 278 0.54 -22.48 -23.20
N ALA A 279 1.30 -21.76 -22.38
CA ALA A 279 0.78 -21.10 -21.18
C ALA A 279 -0.24 -20.01 -21.57
N VAL A 280 0.09 -19.18 -22.56
CA VAL A 280 -0.83 -18.17 -23.08
C VAL A 280 -2.15 -18.78 -23.57
N ASN A 281 -2.09 -19.93 -24.25
CA ASN A 281 -3.30 -20.60 -24.74
C ASN A 281 -4.18 -21.16 -23.61
N LEU A 282 -3.58 -21.69 -22.53
CA LEU A 282 -4.32 -22.14 -21.34
C LEU A 282 -5.05 -20.97 -20.68
N LEU A 283 -4.39 -19.83 -20.56
CA LEU A 283 -4.98 -18.62 -19.99
C LEU A 283 -6.16 -18.12 -20.83
N LYS A 284 -6.01 -18.10 -22.16
CA LYS A 284 -7.10 -17.73 -23.07
C LYS A 284 -8.30 -18.69 -22.97
N GLU A 285 -8.06 -19.99 -22.80
CA GLU A 285 -9.13 -20.97 -22.60
C GLU A 285 -9.86 -20.72 -21.28
N ALA A 286 -9.14 -20.42 -20.20
CA ALA A 286 -9.73 -20.13 -18.89
C ALA A 286 -10.68 -18.92 -18.94
N VAL A 287 -10.21 -17.81 -19.53
CA VAL A 287 -10.98 -16.56 -19.65
C VAL A 287 -12.24 -16.78 -20.50
N LEU A 288 -12.15 -17.48 -21.63
CA LEU A 288 -13.32 -17.79 -22.47
C LEU A 288 -14.40 -18.57 -21.71
N ILE A 289 -14.00 -19.56 -20.91
CA ILE A 289 -14.93 -20.36 -20.10
C ILE A 289 -15.59 -19.48 -19.03
N GLN A 290 -14.84 -18.55 -18.45
CA GLN A 290 -15.32 -17.61 -17.43
C GLN A 290 -16.31 -16.59 -18.02
N GLU A 291 -16.04 -16.05 -19.20
CA GLU A 291 -16.96 -15.18 -19.95
C GLU A 291 -18.26 -15.90 -20.33
N GLU A 292 -18.17 -17.12 -20.88
CA GLU A 292 -19.34 -17.94 -21.24
C GLU A 292 -20.22 -18.26 -20.02
N SER A 293 -19.58 -18.51 -18.87
CA SER A 293 -20.27 -18.81 -17.61
C SER A 293 -20.94 -17.57 -17.01
N SER A 294 -20.32 -16.40 -17.17
CA SER A 294 -20.87 -15.11 -16.73
C SER A 294 -22.07 -14.69 -17.59
N GLN A 295 -21.99 -14.88 -18.91
CA GLN A 295 -23.10 -14.61 -19.84
C GLN A 295 -24.32 -15.49 -19.57
N LYS A 296 -24.13 -16.79 -19.33
CA LYS A 296 -25.24 -17.71 -18.99
C LYS A 296 -25.95 -17.34 -17.69
N LYS A 297 -25.24 -16.81 -16.69
CA LYS A 297 -25.84 -16.37 -15.41
C LYS A 297 -26.61 -15.06 -15.55
N GLN A 298 -26.16 -14.15 -16.41
CA GLN A 298 -26.89 -12.91 -16.74
C GLN A 298 -28.23 -13.19 -17.43
N ASP A 299 -28.32 -14.25 -18.22
CA ASP A 299 -29.56 -14.66 -18.89
C ASP A 299 -30.58 -15.35 -17.94
N GLU A 300 -30.15 -15.76 -16.73
CA GLU A 300 -30.96 -16.56 -15.78
C GLU A 300 -31.53 -15.76 -14.58
N ASP A 301 -31.35 -14.43 -14.51
CA ASP A 301 -31.88 -13.53 -13.44
C ASP A 301 -31.57 -14.01 -11.99
N ASP A 302 -30.46 -14.72 -11.77
CA ASP A 302 -30.08 -15.25 -10.45
C ASP A 302 -28.96 -14.43 -9.80
N GLU A 303 -29.33 -13.28 -9.21
CA GLU A 303 -28.41 -12.36 -8.50
C GLU A 303 -27.88 -12.90 -7.16
N THR A 304 -28.25 -14.11 -6.74
CA THR A 304 -27.97 -14.63 -5.39
C THR A 304 -26.96 -15.78 -5.28
N SER A 305 -26.28 -16.17 -6.36
CA SER A 305 -25.22 -17.18 -6.27
C SER A 305 -23.87 -16.55 -5.90
N PHE A 306 -23.27 -17.00 -4.80
CA PHE A 306 -21.86 -16.75 -4.51
C PHE A 306 -21.02 -17.22 -5.71
N GLN A 307 -20.00 -16.45 -6.09
CA GLN A 307 -19.03 -16.78 -7.14
C GLN A 307 -18.23 -18.04 -6.75
N GLU A 308 -18.81 -19.23 -6.91
CA GLU A 308 -17.99 -20.43 -7.02
C GLU A 308 -17.37 -20.43 -8.43
N GLU A 309 -16.06 -20.23 -8.48
CA GLU A 309 -15.26 -20.39 -9.70
C GLU A 309 -15.49 -21.79 -10.30
N ASP A 310 -15.63 -21.85 -11.63
CA ASP A 310 -15.79 -23.13 -12.32
C ASP A 310 -14.55 -24.00 -12.03
N PRO A 311 -14.71 -25.25 -11.53
CA PRO A 311 -13.59 -26.16 -11.27
C PRO A 311 -12.69 -26.42 -12.48
N LYS A 312 -13.18 -26.16 -13.70
CA LYS A 312 -12.41 -26.21 -14.94
C LYS A 312 -11.50 -24.99 -15.10
N VAL A 313 -11.96 -23.79 -14.73
CA VAL A 313 -11.16 -22.55 -14.73
C VAL A 313 -10.02 -22.67 -13.73
N GLN A 314 -10.30 -23.13 -12.50
CA GLN A 314 -9.26 -23.37 -11.49
C GLN A 314 -8.16 -24.32 -11.97
N LYS A 315 -8.53 -25.43 -12.63
CA LYS A 315 -7.53 -26.37 -13.19
C LYS A 315 -6.67 -25.77 -14.30
N LEU A 316 -7.26 -24.91 -15.14
CA LEU A 316 -6.52 -24.23 -16.20
C LEU A 316 -5.58 -23.17 -15.62
N GLN A 317 -6.02 -22.45 -14.59
CA GLN A 317 -5.17 -21.52 -13.81
C GLN A 317 -4.00 -22.25 -13.13
N GLU A 318 -4.24 -23.39 -12.47
CA GLU A 318 -3.18 -24.19 -11.85
C GLU A 318 -2.15 -24.68 -12.89
N GLU A 319 -2.59 -25.17 -14.05
CA GLU A 319 -1.68 -25.60 -15.12
C GLU A 319 -0.95 -24.40 -15.75
N PHE A 320 -1.60 -23.25 -15.89
CA PHE A 320 -0.97 -22.01 -16.32
C PHE A 320 0.18 -21.60 -15.38
N ILE A 321 -0.09 -21.55 -14.07
CA ILE A 321 0.91 -21.24 -13.04
C ILE A 321 2.10 -22.22 -13.12
N ARG A 322 1.83 -23.52 -13.29
CA ARG A 322 2.91 -24.51 -13.46
C ARG A 322 3.79 -24.26 -14.67
N ARG A 323 3.23 -23.74 -15.77
CA ARG A 323 3.96 -23.47 -17.02
C ARG A 323 4.71 -22.15 -16.97
N ILE A 324 4.19 -21.15 -16.28
CA ILE A 324 4.79 -19.81 -16.18
C ILE A 324 5.87 -19.75 -15.08
N ASN A 325 5.78 -20.57 -14.03
CA ASN A 325 6.73 -20.55 -12.91
C ASN A 325 8.21 -20.73 -13.34
N PRO A 326 8.59 -21.68 -14.21
CA PRO A 326 9.98 -21.78 -14.66
C PRO A 326 10.48 -20.54 -15.40
N PHE A 327 9.59 -19.86 -16.11
CA PHE A 327 9.89 -18.61 -16.80
C PHE A 327 10.11 -17.46 -15.80
N LEU A 328 9.25 -17.35 -14.78
CA LEU A 328 9.39 -16.36 -13.72
C LEU A 328 10.66 -16.59 -12.88
N GLU A 329 10.94 -17.84 -12.51
CA GLU A 329 12.19 -18.21 -11.82
C GLU A 329 13.43 -17.84 -12.64
N HIS A 330 13.39 -18.04 -13.96
CA HIS A 330 14.48 -17.62 -14.83
C HIS A 330 14.66 -16.10 -14.81
N ILE A 331 13.57 -15.32 -14.81
CA ILE A 331 13.63 -13.86 -14.69
C ILE A 331 14.30 -13.47 -13.37
N LEU A 332 13.88 -14.05 -12.24
CA LEU A 332 14.46 -13.76 -10.93
C LEU A 332 15.97 -14.08 -10.87
N VAL A 333 16.37 -15.25 -11.36
CA VAL A 333 17.79 -15.65 -11.33
C VAL A 333 18.65 -14.81 -12.28
N GLU A 334 18.15 -14.49 -13.48
CA GLU A 334 18.96 -13.79 -14.49
C GLU A 334 19.08 -12.30 -14.18
N TYR A 335 17.98 -11.67 -13.73
CA TYR A 335 17.91 -10.21 -13.57
C TYR A 335 17.96 -9.75 -12.10
N PHE A 336 17.64 -10.62 -11.14
CA PHE A 336 17.47 -10.27 -9.73
C PHE A 336 18.40 -11.09 -8.79
N ARG A 337 19.43 -11.76 -9.33
CA ARG A 337 20.35 -12.65 -8.58
C ARG A 337 20.91 -12.07 -7.29
N GLU A 338 21.24 -10.78 -7.29
CA GLU A 338 21.82 -10.09 -6.13
C GLU A 338 20.85 -9.96 -4.94
N TYR A 339 19.58 -10.35 -5.12
CA TYR A 339 18.50 -10.35 -4.12
C TYR A 339 17.97 -11.76 -3.83
N GLU A 340 18.79 -12.81 -3.96
CA GLU A 340 18.41 -14.21 -3.70
C GLU A 340 17.70 -14.42 -2.36
N ASP A 341 18.12 -13.70 -1.33
CA ASP A 341 17.51 -13.70 0.02
C ASP A 341 16.02 -13.29 0.03
N PHE A 342 15.49 -12.72 -1.06
CA PHE A 342 14.10 -12.23 -1.19
C PHE A 342 13.28 -12.98 -2.24
N PHE A 343 13.81 -14.08 -2.78
CA PHE A 343 13.14 -14.80 -3.86
C PHE A 343 11.79 -15.37 -3.44
N ASP A 344 11.65 -15.80 -2.19
CA ASP A 344 10.38 -16.32 -1.69
C ASP A 344 9.30 -15.23 -1.67
N GLU A 345 9.63 -14.03 -1.18
CA GLU A 345 8.68 -12.92 -1.19
C GLU A 345 8.44 -12.35 -2.60
N MET A 346 9.44 -12.41 -3.50
CA MET A 346 9.26 -12.06 -4.92
C MET A 346 8.24 -12.99 -5.60
N LYS A 347 8.35 -14.30 -5.35
CA LYS A 347 7.43 -15.31 -5.91
C LYS A 347 5.99 -15.12 -5.44
N GLU A 348 5.77 -14.84 -4.14
CA GLU A 348 4.43 -14.57 -3.61
C GLU A 348 3.74 -13.41 -4.34
N VAL A 349 4.52 -12.40 -4.72
CA VAL A 349 4.02 -11.22 -5.44
C VAL A 349 3.75 -11.52 -6.92
N GLU A 350 4.59 -12.33 -7.56
CA GLU A 350 4.33 -12.84 -8.90
C GLU A 350 3.04 -13.66 -8.95
N GLU A 351 2.85 -14.58 -8.01
CA GLU A 351 1.66 -15.42 -7.90
C GLU A 351 0.38 -14.58 -7.76
N ARG A 352 0.36 -13.61 -6.84
CA ARG A 352 -0.78 -12.71 -6.65
C ARG A 352 -1.09 -11.84 -7.87
N THR A 353 -0.06 -11.43 -8.60
CA THR A 353 -0.23 -10.61 -9.81
C THR A 353 -0.77 -11.45 -10.96
N VAL A 354 -0.32 -12.71 -11.07
CA VAL A 354 -0.84 -13.69 -12.01
C VAL A 354 -2.32 -13.98 -11.75
N GLU A 355 -2.71 -14.24 -10.49
CA GLU A 355 -4.10 -14.52 -10.12
C GLU A 355 -5.04 -13.38 -10.56
N HIS A 356 -4.77 -12.15 -10.16
CA HIS A 356 -5.60 -11.00 -10.56
C HIS A 356 -5.62 -10.77 -12.07
N ALA A 357 -4.47 -10.95 -12.73
CA ALA A 357 -4.40 -10.76 -14.18
C ALA A 357 -5.22 -11.80 -14.94
N VAL A 358 -5.49 -12.99 -14.38
CA VAL A 358 -6.38 -13.98 -15.01
C VAL A 358 -7.83 -13.51 -14.98
N ASP A 359 -8.29 -12.94 -13.86
CA ASP A 359 -9.68 -12.54 -13.68
C ASP A 359 -10.09 -11.37 -14.59
N GLU A 360 -9.16 -10.47 -14.87
CA GLU A 360 -9.39 -9.21 -15.59
C GLU A 360 -8.75 -9.20 -17.00
N LEU A 361 -8.27 -10.35 -17.50
CA LEU A 361 -7.56 -10.41 -18.77
C LEU A 361 -8.48 -10.13 -19.96
N GLU A 362 -8.18 -9.10 -20.73
CA GLU A 362 -8.85 -8.84 -22.00
C GLU A 362 -8.10 -9.54 -23.15
N LEU A 363 -8.75 -10.50 -23.81
CA LEU A 363 -8.15 -11.38 -24.83
C LEU A 363 -7.70 -10.66 -26.11
N ASP A 364 -8.28 -9.49 -26.40
CA ASP A 364 -7.97 -8.65 -27.55
C ASP A 364 -6.78 -7.71 -27.31
N LYS A 365 -6.36 -7.55 -26.05
CA LYS A 365 -5.22 -6.71 -25.65
C LYS A 365 -3.92 -7.51 -25.52
N ASN A 366 -2.80 -6.80 -25.44
CA ASN A 366 -1.48 -7.42 -25.35
C ASN A 366 -1.27 -8.07 -23.97
N ILE A 367 -1.11 -9.39 -23.95
CA ILE A 367 -0.90 -10.17 -22.71
C ILE A 367 0.40 -9.77 -22.00
N TRP A 368 1.43 -9.33 -22.74
CA TRP A 368 2.66 -8.84 -22.14
C TRP A 368 2.42 -7.62 -21.25
N GLU A 369 1.66 -6.64 -21.75
CA GLU A 369 1.31 -5.40 -21.04
C GLU A 369 0.35 -5.67 -19.86
N GLN A 370 -0.48 -6.71 -19.98
CA GLN A 370 -1.47 -7.04 -18.94
C GLN A 370 -0.90 -7.88 -17.78
N LEU A 371 0.11 -8.74 -18.03
CA LEU A 371 0.60 -9.70 -17.04
C LEU A 371 2.07 -9.48 -16.65
N PHE A 372 2.96 -9.42 -17.62
CA PHE A 372 4.41 -9.47 -17.36
C PHE A 372 5.02 -8.12 -17.03
N GLU A 373 4.52 -7.05 -17.66
CA GLU A 373 4.94 -5.69 -17.34
C GLU A 373 4.64 -5.30 -15.88
N PRO A 374 3.43 -5.56 -15.33
CA PRO A 374 3.14 -5.34 -13.91
C PRO A 374 4.10 -6.05 -12.95
N ILE A 375 4.33 -7.35 -13.17
CA ILE A 375 5.27 -8.16 -12.37
C ILE A 375 6.66 -7.54 -12.36
N TYR A 376 7.18 -7.22 -13.55
CA TYR A 376 8.50 -6.64 -13.69
C TYR A 376 8.62 -5.29 -12.97
N LEU A 377 7.59 -4.43 -13.10
CA LEU A 377 7.55 -3.14 -12.43
C LEU A 377 7.61 -3.28 -10.92
N GLN A 378 6.89 -4.23 -10.34
CA GLN A 378 6.89 -4.51 -8.90
C GLN A 378 8.28 -4.94 -8.42
N LEU A 379 8.88 -5.97 -9.06
CA LEU A 379 10.21 -6.48 -8.71
C LEU A 379 11.26 -5.37 -8.78
N ARG A 380 11.18 -4.54 -9.82
CA ARG A 380 12.14 -3.45 -10.02
C ARG A 380 11.96 -2.32 -9.01
N LEU A 381 10.73 -1.96 -8.66
CA LEU A 381 10.49 -0.96 -7.62
C LEU A 381 10.99 -1.44 -6.26
N PHE A 382 10.78 -2.72 -5.95
CA PHE A 382 11.32 -3.36 -4.75
C PHE A 382 12.85 -3.20 -4.70
N ILE A 383 13.57 -3.56 -5.77
CA ILE A 383 15.03 -3.34 -5.87
C ILE A 383 15.42 -1.88 -5.64
N LYS A 384 14.81 -0.96 -6.41
CA LYS A 384 15.21 0.44 -6.41
C LYS A 384 15.06 1.06 -5.02
N LYS A 385 14.01 0.68 -4.29
CA LYS A 385 13.79 1.19 -2.94
C LYS A 385 14.73 0.50 -1.95
N ARG A 386 14.96 -0.79 -2.07
CA ARG A 386 15.92 -1.50 -1.20
C ARG A 386 17.35 -0.99 -1.34
N SER A 387 17.85 -0.81 -2.56
CA SER A 387 19.21 -0.31 -2.86
C SER A 387 19.48 1.11 -2.36
N ARG A 388 18.44 1.91 -2.11
CA ARG A 388 18.58 3.22 -1.46
C ARG A 388 18.88 3.11 0.05
N PHE A 389 18.61 1.95 0.67
CA PHE A 389 18.56 1.77 2.12
C PHE A 389 19.28 0.51 2.63
N ALA A 390 20.03 -0.18 1.76
CA ALA A 390 21.04 -1.19 2.06
C ALA A 390 22.42 -0.53 2.04
#